data_AF-A0A520JD67-F1
#
_entry.id   AF-A0A520JD67-F1
#
_cell.length_a   1.000
_cell.length_b   1.000
_cell.length_c   1.000
_cell.angle_alpha   90.00
_cell.angle_beta   90.00
_cell.angle_gamma   90.00
#
_symmetry.space_group_name_H-M   'P 1'
#
loop_
_entity.id
_entity.type
_entity.pdbx_description
1 polymer ?
#
loop_
_entity_poly.entity_id
_entity_poly.type
_entity_poly.pdbx_seq_one_letter_code
_entity_poly.pdbx_strand_id
1 'polypeptide(L)' 'MARLLDPTARGRVVLVGAGPGDPGLLTVRAVEALKQADVVVHDGLIDPRVLDIAPPQAHRISVAKKRARHT' A
#
# COMPACT_ATOMS: atom_id res chain seq x y z
N MET A 1 11.95 13.46 3.98
CA MET A 1 12.19 12.02 4.27
C MET A 1 11.87 11.79 5.74
N ALA A 2 10.66 11.30 6.04
CA ALA A 2 10.34 10.86 7.40
C ALA A 2 11.07 9.53 7.63
N ARG A 3 12.05 9.54 8.53
CA ARG A 3 12.73 8.32 8.96
C ARG A 3 11.68 7.48 9.70
N LEU A 4 11.41 6.27 9.22
CA LEU A 4 10.48 5.27 9.80
C LEU A 4 10.71 4.93 11.30
N LEU A 5 11.66 5.58 11.96
CA LEU A 5 12.14 5.30 13.31
C LEU A 5 12.20 6.55 14.20
N ASP A 6 11.45 7.60 13.88
CA ASP A 6 11.25 8.70 14.84
C ASP A 6 10.12 8.31 15.82
N PRO A 7 10.42 8.01 17.10
CA PRO A 7 9.43 7.61 18.10
C PRO A 7 8.46 8.75 18.46
N THR A 8 8.77 9.99 18.06
CA THR A 8 7.92 11.17 18.25
C THR A 8 7.08 11.50 17.02
N ALA A 9 7.44 10.98 15.85
CA ALA A 9 6.63 11.06 14.65
C ALA A 9 5.45 10.10 14.78
N ARG A 10 4.25 10.65 14.96
CA ARG A 10 3.01 9.85 14.95
C ARG A 10 2.81 9.28 13.54
N GLY A 11 3.22 8.03 13.34
CA GLY A 11 2.92 7.30 12.11
C GLY A 11 1.40 7.23 11.88
N ARG A 12 0.97 7.42 10.64
CA ARG A 12 -0.44 7.33 10.25
C ARG A 12 -0.65 6.08 9.40
N VAL A 13 -1.64 5.28 9.78
CA VAL A 13 -2.12 4.16 8.97
C VAL A 13 -3.42 4.55 8.29
N VAL A 14 -3.52 4.33 6.98
CA VAL A 14 -4.74 4.54 6.20
C VAL A 14 -5.13 3.20 5.59
N LEU A 15 -6.32 2.70 5.95
CA LEU A 15 -6.89 1.51 5.32
C LEU A 15 -7.66 1.93 4.08
N VAL A 16 -7.31 1.31 2.95
CA VAL A 16 -7.83 1.64 1.63
C VAL A 16 -8.35 0.35 0.98
N GLY A 17 -9.57 0.40 0.44
CA GLY A 17 -10.06 -0.64 -0.46
C GLY A 17 -9.47 -0.45 -1.86
N ALA A 18 -8.81 -1.48 -2.40
CA ALA A 18 -8.20 -1.45 -3.74
C ALA A 18 -9.21 -1.59 -4.89
N GLY A 19 -10.49 -1.85 -4.58
CA GLY A 19 -11.51 -2.15 -5.58
C GLY A 19 -11.35 -3.56 -6.18
N PRO A 20 -12.09 -3.88 -7.26
CA PRO A 20 -12.11 -5.21 -7.85
C PRO A 20 -10.95 -5.47 -8.83
N GLY A 21 -10.05 -4.51 -9.06
CA GLY A 21 -8.84 -4.69 -9.86
C GLY A 21 -8.50 -3.48 -10.74
N ASP A 22 -9.48 -2.89 -11.41
CA ASP A 22 -9.25 -1.72 -12.27
C ASP A 22 -8.83 -0.49 -11.44
N PRO A 23 -7.64 0.10 -11.65
CA PRO A 23 -7.20 1.30 -10.95
C PRO A 23 -8.16 2.49 -11.09
N GLY A 24 -8.93 2.57 -12.19
CA GLY A 24 -9.94 3.61 -12.41
C GLY A 24 -11.12 3.55 -11.43
N LEU A 25 -11.28 2.44 -10.71
CA LEU A 25 -12.33 2.25 -9.69
C LEU A 25 -11.87 2.62 -8.28
N LEU A 26 -10.62 3.06 -8.11
CA LEU A 26 -10.17 3.60 -6.84
C LEU A 26 -10.90 4.89 -6.51
N THR A 27 -11.22 5.09 -5.23
CA THR A 27 -11.72 6.38 -4.78
C THR A 27 -10.64 7.45 -4.90
N VAL A 28 -11.02 8.71 -5.07
CA VAL A 28 -10.07 9.83 -5.10
C VAL A 28 -9.18 9.85 -3.85
N ARG A 29 -9.75 9.56 -2.67
CA ARG A 29 -9.01 9.49 -1.40
C ARG A 29 -8.01 8.32 -1.36
N ALA A 30 -8.33 7.18 -1.98
CA ALA A 30 -7.40 6.06 -2.11
C ALA A 30 -6.17 6.45 -2.94
N VAL A 31 -6.40 7.10 -4.08
CA VAL A 31 -5.32 7.60 -4.95
C VAL A 31 -4.45 8.63 -4.23
N GLU A 32 -5.06 9.58 -3.53
CA GLU A 32 -4.34 10.58 -2.73
C GLU A 32 -3.48 9.94 -1.64
N ALA A 33 -4.01 8.94 -0.93
CA ALA A 33 -3.27 8.22 0.10
C ALA A 33 -2.09 7.45 -0.49
N LEU A 34 -2.28 6.73 -1.60
CA LEU A 34 -1.21 5.98 -2.27
C LEU A 34 -0.09 6.90 -2.76
N LYS A 35 -0.42 8.06 -3.34
CA LYS A 35 0.57 9.06 -3.82
C LYS A 35 1.45 9.63 -2.71
N GLN A 36 0.98 9.64 -1.47
CA GLN A 36 1.71 10.18 -0.30
C GLN A 36 2.33 9.08 0.57
N ALA A 37 2.09 7.81 0.27
CA ALA A 37 2.53 6.71 1.11
C ALA A 37 4.05 6.54 1.07
N ASP A 38 4.68 6.55 2.25
CA ASP A 38 6.07 6.11 2.40
C ASP A 38 6.19 4.58 2.38
N VAL A 39 5.14 3.87 2.81
CA VAL A 39 5.06 2.40 2.86
C VAL A 39 3.67 1.94 2.40
N VAL A 40 3.63 0.94 1.53
CA VAL A 40 2.40 0.29 1.05
C VAL A 40 2.42 -1.18 1.44
N VAL A 41 1.49 -1.59 2.30
CA VAL A 41 1.28 -2.99 2.65
C VAL A 41 0.07 -3.51 1.86
N HIS A 42 0.24 -4.61 1.13
CA HIS A 42 -0.80 -5.13 0.24
C HIS A 42 -0.88 -6.65 0.23
N ASP A 43 -2.06 -7.20 -0.07
CA ASP A 43 -2.24 -8.63 -0.29
C ASP A 43 -1.87 -9.06 -1.72
N GLY A 44 -2.14 -10.32 -2.06
CA GLY A 44 -1.78 -10.91 -3.36
C GLY A 44 -2.84 -10.79 -4.45
N LEU A 45 -4.01 -10.19 -4.17
CA LEU A 45 -5.10 -10.00 -5.13
C LEU A 45 -5.08 -8.62 -5.78
N ILE A 46 -4.28 -7.69 -5.26
CA ILE A 46 -4.16 -6.34 -5.81
C ILE A 46 -3.56 -6.35 -7.22
N ASP A 47 -4.14 -5.58 -8.13
CA ASP A 47 -3.56 -5.36 -9.45
C ASP A 47 -2.26 -4.53 -9.31
N PRO A 48 -1.13 -4.96 -9.92
CA PRO A 48 0.14 -4.25 -9.82
C PRO A 48 0.07 -2.77 -10.22
N ARG A 49 -0.82 -2.40 -11.15
CA ARG A 49 -0.99 -1.01 -11.60
C ARG A 49 -1.49 -0.09 -10.49
N VAL A 50 -2.17 -0.62 -9.47
CA VAL A 50 -2.57 0.14 -8.27
C VAL A 50 -1.33 0.50 -7.45
N LEU A 51 -0.36 -0.42 -7.34
CA LEU A 51 0.88 -0.19 -6.60
C LEU A 51 1.76 0.86 -7.30
N ASP A 52 1.65 1.00 -8.61
CA ASP A 52 2.39 1.98 -9.41
C ASP A 52 1.90 3.42 -9.22
N ILE A 53 0.76 3.63 -8.55
CA ILE A 53 0.31 4.95 -8.10
C ILE A 53 1.19 5.46 -6.96
N ALA A 54 1.74 4.56 -6.14
CA ALA A 54 2.63 4.93 -5.05
C ALA A 54 3.98 5.42 -5.60
N PRO A 55 4.64 6.37 -4.91
CA PRO A 55 5.94 6.88 -5.34
C PRO A 55 6.99 5.77 -5.53
N PRO A 56 7.94 5.90 -6.46
CA PRO A 56 8.99 4.90 -6.66
C PRO A 56 9.83 4.61 -5.41
N GLN A 57 9.96 5.61 -4.52
CA GLN A 57 10.66 5.49 -3.25
C GLN A 57 9.84 4.82 -2.13
N ALA A 58 8.54 4.59 -2.35
CA ALA A 58 7.68 3.98 -1.35
C ALA A 58 8.04 2.50 -1.18
N HIS A 59 8.20 2.05 0.06
CA HIS A 59 8.50 0.66 0.33
C HIS A 59 7.23 -0.20 0.20
N ARG A 60 7.27 -1.20 -0.69
CA ARG A 60 6.13 -2.09 -0.94
C ARG A 60 6.33 -3.41 -0.18
N ILE A 61 5.39 -3.76 0.69
CA ILE A 61 5.41 -4.99 1.51
C ILE A 61 4.23 -5.86 1.11
N SER A 62 4.52 -7.01 0.49
CA SER A 62 3.50 -8.02 0.22
C SER A 62 3.24 -8.89 1.45
N VAL A 63 1.97 -8.98 1.86
CA VAL A 63 1.51 -9.90 2.92
C VAL A 63 0.79 -11.13 2.34
N ALA A 64 0.90 -11.35 1.03
CA ALA A 64 0.33 -12.51 0.38
C ALA A 64 0.90 -13.80 0.97
N LYS A 65 0.04 -14.75 1.34
CA LYS A 65 0.47 -16.09 1.71
C LYS A 65 1.03 -16.81 0.48
N LYS A 66 2.25 -17.33 0.57
CA LYS A 66 2.72 -18.35 -0.38
C LYS A 66 1.91 -19.62 -0.12
N ARG A 67 1.22 -20.15 -1.15
CA ARG A 67 0.61 -21.49 -1.07
C ARG A 67 1.67 -22.49 -0.57
N ALA A 68 1.28 -23.41 0.32
CA ALA A 68 2.10 -24.49 0.91
C ALA A 68 2.98 -24.18 2.15
N ARG A 69 2.64 -23.18 2.98
CA ARG A 69 3.14 -23.09 4.37
C ARG A 69 1.97 -23.02 5.35
N HIS A 70 1.43 -24.18 5.70
CA HIS A 70 0.55 -24.33 6.85
C HIS A 70 1.40 -24.76 8.03
N THR A 71 1.56 -23.87 8.99
CA THR A 71 1.92 -24.17 10.38
C THR A 71 0.86 -23.54 11.25
#